data_AF-A0A7I0J658-F1
#
_entry.id   AF-A0A7I0J658-F1
#
_cell.length_a   1.000
_cell.length_b   1.000
_cell.length_c   1.000
_cell.angle_alpha   90.00
_cell.angle_beta   90.00
_cell.angle_gamma   90.00
#
_symmetry.space_group_name_H-M   'P 1'
#
loop_
_entity.id
_entity.type
_entity.pdbx_description
1 polymer ?
#
loop_
_entity_poly.entity_id
_entity_poly.type
_entity_poly.pdbx_seq_one_letter_code
_entity_poly.pdbx_strand_id
1 'polypeptide(L)'
;GETVPVWILGSSLYGAQLAAFLGLPYAFASHFAPAELDHALEVYRTRFQPSAQLDKPYVMLGLNVSAAPTDAEAKLLFSSLQQAFVNLRSGR
;
A
#
# COMPACT_ATOMS: atom_id res chain seq x y z
N GLY A 1 16.08 -0.72 26.11
CA GLY A 1 15.77 -0.99 24.69
C GLY A 1 14.57 -0.16 24.31
N GLU A 2 14.53 0.37 23.09
CA GLU A 2 13.37 1.12 22.61
C GLU A 2 12.24 0.18 22.19
N THR A 3 11.00 0.63 22.35
CA THR A 3 9.81 -0.12 21.94
C THR A 3 9.49 0.25 20.50
N VAL A 4 9.87 -0.61 19.55
CA VAL A 4 9.58 -0.40 18.12
C VAL A 4 8.22 -1.04 17.80
N PRO A 5 7.22 -0.28 17.30
CA PRO A 5 5.91 -0.84 16.95
C PRO A 5 6.04 -1.85 15.81
N VAL A 6 5.39 -3.01 15.95
CA VAL A 6 5.36 -4.03 14.89
C VAL A 6 4.32 -3.64 13.83
N TRP A 7 4.66 -3.85 12.56
CA TRP A 7 3.80 -3.61 11.41
C TRP A 7 3.68 -4.85 10.54
N ILE A 8 2.49 -5.07 9.98
CA ILE A 8 2.29 -6.04 8.90
C ILE A 8 2.34 -5.31 7.57
N LEU A 9 3.26 -5.71 6.69
CA LEU A 9 3.32 -5.26 5.31
C LEU A 9 2.67 -6.34 4.43
N GLY A 10 1.73 -5.93 3.58
CA GLY A 10 1.01 -6.86 2.71
C GLY A 10 0.75 -6.30 1.32
N SER A 11 0.61 -7.22 0.38
CA SER A 11 0.15 -6.98 -1.00
C SER A 11 -1.02 -7.90 -1.37
N SER A 12 -1.67 -8.49 -0.37
CA SER A 12 -2.77 -9.45 -0.52
C SER A 12 -3.78 -9.38 0.63
N LEU A 13 -4.96 -9.97 0.42
CA LEU A 13 -6.04 -10.04 1.42
C LEU A 13 -5.64 -10.79 2.70
N TYR A 14 -4.76 -11.79 2.59
CA TYR A 14 -4.31 -12.55 3.77
C TYR A 14 -3.57 -11.65 4.76
N GLY A 15 -2.68 -10.78 4.27
CA GLY A 15 -1.95 -9.83 5.12
C GLY A 15 -2.90 -8.88 5.86
N ALA A 16 -3.95 -8.41 5.19
CA ALA A 16 -4.98 -7.56 5.80
C ALA A 16 -5.76 -8.31 6.91
N GLN A 17 -6.13 -9.57 6.67
CA GLN A 17 -6.83 -10.39 7.67
C GLN A 17 -5.96 -10.65 8.90
N LEU A 18 -4.68 -10.98 8.69
CA LEU A 18 -3.75 -11.23 9.80
C LEU A 18 -3.51 -9.97 10.63
N ALA A 19 -3.29 -8.82 9.99
CA ALA A 19 -3.10 -7.55 10.69
C ALA A 19 -4.35 -7.15 11.50
N ALA A 20 -5.53 -7.39 10.96
CA ALA A 20 -6.81 -7.14 11.62
C ALA A 20 -7.00 -8.04 12.85
N PHE A 21 -6.73 -9.35 12.70
CA PHE A 21 -6.87 -10.33 13.77
C PHE A 21 -5.90 -10.06 14.94
N LEU A 22 -4.66 -9.63 14.63
CA LEU A 22 -3.67 -9.31 15.66
C LEU A 22 -3.81 -7.88 16.22
N GLY A 23 -4.71 -7.06 15.67
CA GLY A 23 -4.86 -5.66 16.05
C GLY A 23 -3.59 -4.82 15.82
N LEU A 24 -2.88 -5.10 14.73
CA LEU A 24 -1.62 -4.45 14.36
C LEU A 24 -1.82 -3.41 13.25
N PRO A 25 -0.93 -2.42 13.15
CA PRO A 25 -0.95 -1.49 12.04
C PRO A 25 -0.59 -2.20 10.72
N TYR A 26 -1.25 -1.79 9.64
CA TYR A 26 -1.16 -2.45 8.33
C TYR A 26 -0.65 -1.50 7.25
N ALA A 27 0.36 -1.93 6.49
CA ALA A 27 0.87 -1.19 5.34
C ALA A 27 0.60 -1.97 4.03
N PHE A 28 -0.17 -1.38 3.11
CA PHE A 28 -0.50 -2.00 1.83
C PHE A 28 0.39 -1.49 0.69
N ALA A 29 1.04 -2.40 -0.02
CA ALA A 29 1.88 -2.07 -1.17
C ALA A 29 1.05 -1.98 -2.47
N SER A 30 0.32 -0.89 -2.65
CA SER A 30 -0.63 -0.71 -3.76
C SER A 30 0.03 -0.67 -5.14
N HIS A 31 1.32 -0.37 -5.22
CA HIS A 31 2.08 -0.43 -6.47
C HIS A 31 2.24 -1.83 -7.06
N PHE A 32 2.06 -2.89 -6.27
CA PHE A 32 2.07 -4.27 -6.78
C PHE A 32 0.69 -4.80 -7.11
N ALA A 33 -0.35 -4.37 -6.39
CA ALA A 33 -1.73 -4.85 -6.54
C ALA A 33 -2.73 -3.71 -6.37
N PRO A 34 -2.76 -2.72 -7.29
CA PRO A 34 -3.57 -1.51 -7.11
C PRO A 34 -5.07 -1.82 -7.06
N ALA A 35 -5.53 -2.83 -7.81
CA ALA A 35 -6.93 -3.25 -7.85
C ALA A 35 -7.42 -3.86 -6.52
N GLU A 36 -6.52 -4.37 -5.67
CA GLU A 36 -6.87 -5.04 -4.42
C GLU A 36 -6.84 -4.09 -3.22
N LEU A 37 -6.40 -2.84 -3.41
CA LEU A 37 -6.19 -1.89 -2.31
C LEU A 37 -7.47 -1.68 -1.50
N ASP A 38 -8.56 -1.28 -2.14
CA ASP A 38 -9.80 -0.94 -1.44
C ASP A 38 -10.38 -2.14 -0.71
N HIS A 39 -10.33 -3.32 -1.34
CA HIS A 39 -10.81 -4.56 -0.73
C HIS A 39 -9.95 -4.98 0.47
N ALA A 40 -8.62 -4.88 0.38
CA ALA A 40 -7.73 -5.16 1.50
C ALA A 40 -7.96 -4.21 2.68
N LEU A 41 -8.17 -2.91 2.42
CA LEU A 41 -8.48 -1.94 3.46
C LEU A 41 -9.83 -2.20 4.11
N GLU A 42 -10.85 -2.55 3.32
CA GLU A 42 -12.17 -2.90 3.82
C GLU A 42 -12.10 -4.12 4.74
N VAL A 43 -11.43 -5.18 4.29
CA VAL A 43 -11.23 -6.40 5.11
C VAL A 43 -10.47 -6.08 6.39
N TYR A 44 -9.41 -5.27 6.33
CA TYR A 44 -8.67 -4.88 7.52
C TYR A 44 -9.55 -4.12 8.52
N ARG A 45 -10.27 -3.09 8.05
CA ARG A 45 -11.10 -2.21 8.91
C ARG A 45 -12.28 -2.95 9.51
N THR A 46 -12.98 -3.78 8.73
CA THR A 46 -14.18 -4.51 9.17
C THR A 46 -13.87 -5.63 10.15
N ARG A 47 -12.69 -6.24 10.07
CA ARG A 47 -12.28 -7.37 10.92
C ARG A 47 -11.33 -6.98 12.04
N PHE A 48 -10.99 -5.71 12.18
CA PHE A 48 -10.01 -5.25 13.14
C PHE A 48 -10.45 -5.56 14.58
N GLN A 49 -9.54 -6.15 15.34
CA GLN A 49 -9.71 -6.38 16.77
C GLN A 49 -8.74 -5.47 17.53
N PRO A 50 -9.22 -4.62 18.46
CA PRO A 50 -8.33 -3.83 19.30
C PRO A 50 -7.31 -4.69 20.04
N SER A 51 -6.09 -4.18 20.19
CA SER A 51 -4.99 -4.84 20.89
C SER A 51 -4.33 -3.89 21.88
N ALA A 52 -3.34 -4.39 22.62
CA ALA A 52 -2.52 -3.53 23.48
C ALA A 52 -1.76 -2.42 22.72
N GLN A 53 -1.61 -2.54 21.39
CA GLN A 53 -0.90 -1.56 20.56
C GLN A 53 -1.86 -0.53 19.92
N LEU A 54 -3.10 -0.90 19.59
CA LEU A 54 -4.04 -0.06 18.85
C LEU A 54 -5.49 -0.28 19.28
N ASP A 55 -6.18 0.83 19.59
CA ASP A 55 -7.62 0.83 19.89
C ASP A 55 -8.51 0.90 18.64
N LYS A 56 -7.93 1.30 17.50
CA LYS A 56 -8.64 1.49 16.23
C LYS A 56 -7.74 1.13 15.04
N PRO A 57 -8.32 0.79 13.88
CA PRO A 57 -7.54 0.44 12.69
C PRO A 57 -6.58 1.58 12.30
N TYR A 58 -5.34 1.22 11.95
CA TYR A 58 -4.33 2.17 11.48
C TYR A 58 -3.62 1.64 10.24
N VAL A 59 -3.70 2.40 9.15
CA VAL A 59 -3.22 1.96 7.83
C VAL A 59 -2.20 2.92 7.23
N MET A 60 -1.28 2.37 6.44
CA MET A 60 -0.34 3.10 5.59
C MET A 60 -0.42 2.58 4.15
N LEU A 61 -0.30 3.48 3.17
CA LEU A 61 -0.35 3.13 1.75
C LEU A 61 1.01 3.36 1.09
N GLY A 62 1.56 2.32 0.48
CA GLY A 62 2.78 2.39 -0.34
C GLY A 62 2.44 2.74 -1.80
N LEU A 63 2.43 4.03 -2.12
CA LEU A 63 2.09 4.57 -3.44
C LEU A 63 3.35 5.01 -4.20
N ASN A 64 3.39 4.75 -5.51
CA ASN A 64 4.33 5.40 -6.41
C ASN A 64 3.77 6.77 -6.81
N VAL A 65 4.55 7.83 -6.61
CA VAL A 65 4.16 9.20 -6.93
C VAL A 65 5.26 9.87 -7.75
N SER A 66 4.87 10.49 -8.87
CA SER A 66 5.72 11.42 -9.62
C SER A 66 5.20 12.83 -9.40
N ALA A 67 6.01 13.68 -8.78
CA ALA A 67 5.66 15.07 -8.48
C ALA A 67 6.72 16.02 -9.05
N ALA A 68 6.27 17.18 -9.50
CA ALA A 68 7.09 18.25 -10.04
C ALA A 68 6.42 19.60 -9.78
N PRO A 69 7.13 20.74 -9.94
CA PRO A 69 6.55 22.07 -9.80
C PRO A 69 5.33 22.35 -10.69
N THR A 70 5.18 21.65 -11.82
CA THR A 70 4.02 21.76 -12.70
C THR A 70 3.49 20.39 -13.12
N ASP A 71 2.19 20.31 -13.40
CA ASP A 71 1.56 19.08 -13.92
C ASP A 71 2.18 18.62 -15.25
N ALA A 72 2.56 19.57 -16.11
CA ALA A 72 3.19 19.27 -17.40
C ALA A 72 4.54 18.55 -17.20
N GLU A 73 5.34 19.05 -16.27
CA GLU A 73 6.62 18.43 -15.91
C GLU A 73 6.43 17.08 -15.22
N ALA A 74 5.47 16.96 -14.30
CA ALA A 74 5.18 15.69 -13.64
C ALA A 74 4.76 14.60 -14.65
N LYS A 75 3.91 14.95 -15.62
CA LYS A 75 3.51 14.04 -16.72
C LYS A 75 4.70 13.65 -17.60
N LEU A 76 5.57 14.61 -17.91
CA LEU A 76 6.80 14.33 -18.67
C LEU A 76 7.71 13.35 -17.92
N LEU A 77 7.98 13.57 -16.63
CA LEU A 77 8.81 12.68 -15.81
C LEU A 77 8.19 11.28 -15.68
N PHE A 78 6.86 11.21 -15.51
CA PHE A 78 6.14 9.95 -15.44
C PHE A 78 6.17 9.16 -16.76
N SER A 79 6.31 9.83 -17.91
CA SER A 79 6.33 9.17 -19.22
C SER A 79 7.42 8.10 -19.35
N SER A 80 8.57 8.25 -18.68
CA SER A 80 9.64 7.25 -18.66
C SER A 80 9.17 5.89 -18.14
N LEU A 81 8.40 5.89 -17.04
CA LEU A 81 7.83 4.67 -16.47
C LEU A 81 6.77 4.07 -17.40
N GLN A 82 5.97 4.91 -18.05
CA GLN A 82 4.98 4.46 -19.03
C GLN A 82 5.65 3.79 -20.24
N GLN A 83 6.73 4.38 -20.77
CA GLN A 83 7.51 3.80 -21.87
C GLN A 83 8.13 2.47 -21.47
N ALA A 84 8.68 2.35 -20.27
CA ALA A 84 9.21 1.08 -19.76
C ALA A 84 8.14 -0.03 -19.72
N PHE A 85 6.93 0.29 -19.26
CA PHE A 85 5.80 -0.65 -19.27
C PHE A 85 5.36 -1.03 -20.69
N VAL A 86 5.33 -0.09 -21.63
CA VAL A 86 5.02 -0.36 -23.04
C VAL A 86 6.08 -1.27 -23.65
N ASN A 87 7.36 -1.00 -23.40
CA ASN A 87 8.47 -1.81 -23.89
C ASN A 87 8.37 -3.25 -23.37
N LEU A 88 8.17 -3.43 -22.06
CA LEU A 88 7.95 -4.74 -21.43
C LEU A 88 6.82 -5.54 -22.09
N ARG A 89 5.66 -4.89 -22.33
CA ARG A 89 4.50 -5.54 -22.97
C ARG A 89 4.71 -5.79 -24.47
N SER A 90 5.54 -5.00 -25.14
CA SER A 90 5.87 -5.14 -26.55
C SER A 90 7.11 -6.02 -26.81
N GLY A 91 7.75 -6.56 -25.76
CA GLY A 91 8.94 -7.41 -25.87
C GLY A 91 10.22 -6.66 -26.28
N ARG A 92 10.31 -5.36 -25.99
CA ARG A 92 11.51 -4.52 -26.20
C ARG A 92 12.20 -4.20 -24.88
#